data_AF-A0AAV4HL21-F1
#
_entry.id   AF-A0AAV4HL21-F1
#
_cell.length_a   1.000
_cell.length_b   1.000
_cell.length_c   1.000
_cell.angle_alpha   90.00
_cell.angle_beta   90.00
_cell.angle_gamma   90.00
#
_symmetry.space_group_name_H-M   'P 1'
#
loop_
_entity.id
_entity.type
_entity.pdbx_description
1 polymer ?
#
loop_
_entity_poly.entity_id
_entity_poly.type
_entity_poly.pdbx_seq_one_letter_code
_entity_poly.pdbx_strand_id
1 'polypeptide(L)'
;MTLALMEFLKRHNLNSIAQKFCEAGHSSIQEVDSIHSMIERHLRHQEIFSPVALTRKLTTMKNCQVIQMTTFLDYQNKANSDFNFSRTPYTQVRQLKIDQVAGTHSVRFKLSHQTPEWTTVSTRTIYIYA
;
A
#
# COMPACT_ATOMS: atom_id res chain seq x y z
N MET A 1 4.77 -4.50 -6.46
CA MET A 1 4.05 -3.69 -5.45
C MET A 1 3.44 -4.55 -4.35
N THR A 2 2.59 -5.54 -4.68
CA THR A 2 1.91 -6.41 -3.69
C THR A 2 2.86 -7.04 -2.64
N LEU A 3 3.99 -7.61 -3.07
CA LEU A 3 4.98 -8.18 -2.15
C LEU A 3 5.53 -7.16 -1.15
N ALA A 4 5.81 -5.93 -1.59
CA ALA A 4 6.31 -4.88 -0.72
C ALA A 4 5.29 -4.51 0.36
N LEU A 5 3.99 -4.49 0.02
CA LEU A 5 2.92 -4.26 0.99
C LEU A 5 2.76 -5.42 1.98
N MET A 6 2.94 -6.67 1.54
CA MET A 6 2.93 -7.84 2.42
C MET A 6 4.10 -7.79 3.42
N GLU A 7 5.31 -7.50 2.95
CA GLU A 7 6.48 -7.32 3.81
C GLU A 7 6.29 -6.15 4.78
N PHE A 8 5.67 -5.06 4.33
CA PHE A 8 5.35 -3.92 5.17
C PHE A 8 4.36 -4.29 6.29
N LEU A 9 3.28 -5.02 5.97
CA LEU A 9 2.33 -5.53 6.97
C LEU A 9 3.04 -6.35 8.05
N LYS A 10 3.88 -7.29 7.61
CA LYS A 10 4.65 -8.16 8.49
C LYS A 10 5.61 -7.38 9.38
N ARG A 11 6.36 -6.43 8.81
CA ARG A 11 7.36 -5.62 9.52
C ARG A 11 6.72 -4.70 10.56
N HIS A 12 5.53 -4.18 10.28
CA HIS A 12 4.83 -3.23 11.15
C HIS A 12 3.70 -3.87 11.98
N ASN A 13 3.57 -5.20 11.94
CA ASN A 13 2.53 -5.97 12.63
C ASN A 13 1.11 -5.43 12.39
N LEU A 14 0.82 -5.09 11.14
CA LEU A 14 -0.48 -4.58 10.73
C LEU A 14 -1.37 -5.73 10.24
N ASN A 15 -2.68 -5.62 10.52
CA ASN A 15 -3.64 -6.67 10.13
C ASN A 15 -3.99 -6.63 8.65
N SER A 16 -4.10 -5.43 8.06
CA SER A 16 -4.47 -5.29 6.65
C SER A 16 -4.07 -3.95 6.06
N ILE A 17 -3.82 -3.93 4.75
CA ILE A 17 -3.63 -2.72 3.95
C ILE A 17 -4.62 -2.76 2.80
N ALA A 18 -5.30 -1.64 2.57
CA ALA A 18 -6.14 -1.44 1.40
C ALA A 18 -5.53 -0.35 0.52
N GLN A 19 -5.39 -0.65 -0.77
CA GLN A 19 -4.98 0.25 -1.82
C GLN A 19 -6.18 0.50 -2.73
N LYS A 20 -6.59 1.76 -2.84
CA LYS A 20 -7.61 2.18 -3.80
C LYS A 20 -6.92 2.78 -5.02
N PHE A 21 -7.38 2.41 -6.20
CA PHE A 21 -6.98 2.99 -7.47
C PHE A 21 -8.07 3.92 -7.97
N CYS A 22 -7.73 4.87 -8.85
CA CYS A 22 -8.70 5.81 -9.39
C CYS A 22 -9.82 5.10 -10.16
N GLU A 23 -11.05 5.59 -9.95
CA GLU A 23 -12.25 5.21 -10.69
C GLU A 23 -13.01 6.49 -11.09
N ALA A 24 -13.62 6.48 -12.28
CA ALA A 24 -14.39 7.63 -12.74
C ALA A 24 -15.56 7.90 -11.79
N GLY A 25 -15.74 9.16 -11.36
CA GLY A 25 -16.75 9.53 -10.36
C GLY A 25 -16.33 9.32 -8.90
N HIS A 26 -15.18 8.69 -8.63
CA HIS A 26 -14.59 8.58 -7.30
C HIS A 26 -13.11 8.98 -7.38
N SER A 27 -12.87 10.28 -7.25
CA SER A 27 -11.53 10.80 -7.48
C SER A 27 -10.66 10.60 -6.25
N SER A 28 -9.80 9.57 -6.26
CA SER A 28 -8.69 9.45 -5.30
C SER A 28 -7.78 10.68 -5.31
N ILE A 29 -7.89 11.53 -6.34
CA ILE A 29 -7.24 12.85 -6.38
C ILE A 29 -7.70 13.74 -5.23
N GLN A 30 -8.96 13.65 -4.79
CA GLN A 30 -9.46 14.46 -3.67
C GLN A 30 -8.81 14.06 -2.35
N GLU A 31 -8.58 12.76 -2.14
CA GLU A 31 -7.86 12.26 -0.95
C GLU A 31 -6.41 12.75 -0.98
N VAL A 32 -5.74 12.69 -2.15
CA VAL A 32 -4.37 13.19 -2.34
C VAL A 32 -4.28 14.71 -2.13
N ASP A 33 -5.18 15.47 -2.74
CA ASP A 33 -5.24 16.93 -2.63
C ASP A 33 -5.50 17.37 -1.19
N SER A 34 -6.32 16.62 -0.44
CA SER A 34 -6.55 16.86 0.98
C SER A 34 -5.27 16.67 1.80
N ILE A 35 -4.54 15.58 1.57
CA ILE A 35 -3.25 15.33 2.25
C ILE A 35 -2.22 16.40 1.86
N HIS A 36 -2.13 16.77 0.58
CA HIS A 36 -1.25 17.84 0.11
C HIS A 36 -1.58 19.17 0.79
N SER A 37 -2.86 19.55 0.84
CA SER A 37 -3.33 20.77 1.51
C SER A 37 -2.97 20.75 3.01
N MET A 38 -3.06 19.59 3.66
CA MET A 38 -2.69 19.44 5.07
C MET A 38 -1.18 19.58 5.28
N ILE A 39 -0.36 19.00 4.40
CA ILE A 39 1.10 19.15 4.41
C ILE A 39 1.47 20.63 4.21
N GLU A 40 0.89 21.28 3.20
CA GLU A 40 1.15 22.69 2.89
C GLU A 40 0.80 23.59 4.07
N ARG A 41 -0.39 23.40 4.67
CA ARG A 41 -0.81 24.17 5.85
C ARG A 41 0.14 23.96 7.03
N HIS A 42 0.65 22.74 7.24
CA HIS A 42 1.60 22.45 8.32
C HIS A 42 2.95 23.14 8.09
N LEU A 43 3.42 23.18 6.84
CA LEU A 43 4.73 23.72 6.48
C LEU A 43 4.71 25.23 6.19
N ARG A 44 3.54 25.85 5.99
CA ARG A 44 3.37 27.25 5.54
C ARG A 44 4.23 28.29 6.25
N HIS A 45 4.42 28.15 7.57
CA HIS A 45 5.16 29.10 8.40
C HIS A 45 6.50 28.55 8.89
N GLN A 46 6.98 27.45 8.29
CA GLN A 46 8.19 26.78 8.71
C GLN A 46 9.30 27.03 7.70
N GLU A 47 10.43 27.51 8.17
CA GLU A 47 11.62 27.59 7.34
C GLU A 47 12.30 26.22 7.25
N ILE A 48 12.56 25.77 6.02
CA ILE A 48 13.09 24.43 5.73
C ILE A 48 14.36 24.60 4.89
N PHE A 49 15.51 24.50 5.53
CA PHE A 49 16.83 24.69 4.89
C PHE A 49 17.57 23.38 4.63
N SER A 50 16.97 22.22 4.94
CA SER A 50 17.55 20.92 4.63
C SER A 50 16.50 19.81 4.54
N PRO A 51 16.80 18.70 3.84
CA PRO A 51 15.94 17.51 3.81
C PRO A 51 15.69 16.92 5.21
N VAL A 52 16.69 16.96 6.09
CA VAL A 52 16.55 16.48 7.47
C VAL A 52 15.58 17.37 8.27
N ALA A 53 15.65 18.69 8.07
CA ALA A 53 14.70 19.61 8.67
C ALA A 53 13.27 19.29 8.20
N LEU A 54 13.06 19.03 6.90
CA LEU A 54 11.77 18.64 6.35
C LEU A 54 11.23 17.38 7.03
N THR A 55 12.02 16.30 7.11
CA THR A 55 11.57 15.04 7.73
C THR A 55 11.17 15.25 9.18
N ARG A 56 11.98 15.98 9.97
CA ARG A 56 11.66 16.30 11.38
C ARG A 56 10.34 17.05 11.48
N LYS A 57 10.09 18.02 10.61
CA LYS A 57 8.83 18.77 10.62
C LYS A 57 7.64 17.90 10.23
N LEU A 58 7.77 17.06 9.20
CA LEU A 58 6.71 16.14 8.77
C LEU A 58 6.36 15.12 9.86
N THR A 59 7.34 14.63 10.65
CA THR A 59 7.06 13.70 11.75
C THR A 59 6.22 14.29 12.89
N THR A 60 6.09 15.61 12.96
CA THR A 60 5.24 16.29 13.96
C THR A 60 3.80 16.49 13.49
N MET A 61 3.48 16.17 12.23
CA MET A 61 2.12 16.28 11.72
C MET A 61 1.20 15.29 12.44
N LYS A 62 0.05 15.79 12.89
CA LYS A 62 -1.01 14.92 13.43
C LYS A 62 -1.68 14.15 12.29
N ASN A 63 -2.11 12.92 12.56
CA ASN A 63 -2.82 12.05 11.61
C ASN A 63 -2.04 11.70 10.33
N CYS A 64 -0.70 11.81 10.37
CA CYS A 64 0.19 11.40 9.29
C CYS A 64 1.36 10.62 9.86
N GLN A 65 1.82 9.63 9.11
CA GLN A 65 3.04 8.89 9.42
C GLN A 65 3.99 8.99 8.23
N VAL A 66 5.20 9.46 8.50
CA VAL A 66 6.25 9.52 7.49
C VAL A 66 6.84 8.12 7.33
N ILE A 67 6.74 7.57 6.12
CA ILE A 67 7.36 6.30 5.76
C ILE A 67 8.61 6.62 4.93
N GLN A 68 9.78 6.32 5.47
CA GLN A 68 11.05 6.54 4.80
C GLN A 68 11.67 5.21 4.37
N MET A 69 12.12 5.15 3.11
CA MET A 69 12.89 4.02 2.62
C MET A 69 14.29 4.02 3.27
N THR A 70 14.62 2.94 3.98
CA THR A 70 15.92 2.78 4.67
C THR A 70 16.87 1.83 3.94
N THR A 71 16.32 0.88 3.18
CA THR A 71 17.08 -0.15 2.46
C THR A 71 16.43 -0.41 1.12
N PHE A 72 17.24 -0.56 0.06
CA PHE A 72 16.77 -1.06 -1.22
C PHE A 72 16.54 -2.56 -1.11
N LEU A 73 15.31 -3.00 -1.36
CA LEU A 73 14.94 -4.40 -1.32
C LEU A 73 14.55 -4.85 -2.72
N ASP A 74 15.12 -5.97 -3.16
CA ASP A 74 14.77 -6.61 -4.41
C ASP A 74 13.49 -7.43 -4.24
N TYR A 75 12.36 -6.78 -4.52
CA TYR A 75 11.05 -7.41 -4.49
C TYR A 75 10.73 -8.18 -5.77
N GLN A 76 11.44 -7.95 -6.87
CA GLN A 76 11.10 -8.58 -8.14
C GLN A 76 11.48 -10.06 -8.13
N ASN A 77 12.70 -10.37 -7.70
CA ASN A 77 13.18 -11.75 -7.66
C ASN A 77 12.37 -12.59 -6.67
N LYS A 78 12.13 -12.07 -5.45
CA LYS A 78 11.29 -12.75 -4.45
C LYS A 78 9.83 -12.93 -4.89
N ALA A 79 9.29 -11.99 -5.65
CA ALA A 79 7.91 -12.08 -6.14
C ALA A 79 7.74 -13.23 -7.13
N ASN A 80 8.74 -13.46 -7.98
CA ASN A 80 8.68 -14.47 -9.04
C ASN A 80 8.92 -15.89 -8.51
N SER A 81 9.66 -16.07 -7.40
CA SER A 81 9.97 -17.40 -6.84
C SER A 81 8.87 -17.95 -5.93
N ASP A 82 8.26 -17.09 -5.11
CA ASP A 82 7.45 -17.54 -3.96
C ASP A 82 5.94 -17.35 -4.17
N PHE A 83 5.55 -16.53 -5.15
CA PHE A 83 4.17 -16.08 -5.32
C PHE A 83 3.69 -16.17 -6.77
N ASN A 84 2.44 -16.57 -6.94
CA ASN A 84 1.76 -16.53 -8.22
C ASN A 84 0.83 -15.31 -8.31
N PHE A 85 1.43 -14.15 -8.57
CA PHE A 85 0.68 -12.89 -8.71
C PHE A 85 -0.16 -12.81 -10.00
N SER A 86 0.08 -13.68 -10.99
CA SER A 86 -0.67 -13.68 -12.26
C SER A 86 -2.18 -13.94 -12.09
N ARG A 87 -2.58 -14.54 -10.96
CA ARG A 87 -3.99 -14.81 -10.64
C ARG A 87 -4.82 -13.56 -10.35
N THR A 88 -4.18 -12.43 -10.02
CA THR A 88 -4.87 -11.17 -9.74
C THR A 88 -4.87 -10.30 -10.99
N PRO A 89 -6.03 -9.86 -11.50
CA PRO A 89 -6.12 -9.05 -12.72
C PRO A 89 -5.77 -7.58 -12.44
N TYR A 90 -4.51 -7.29 -12.11
CA TYR A 90 -4.06 -5.98 -11.61
C TYR A 90 -4.44 -4.78 -12.46
N THR A 91 -4.58 -4.95 -13.78
CA THR A 91 -4.97 -3.87 -14.70
C THR A 91 -6.44 -3.45 -14.57
N GLN A 92 -7.29 -4.32 -14.01
CA GLN A 92 -8.72 -4.08 -13.85
C GLN A 92 -9.12 -3.79 -12.40
N VAL A 93 -8.22 -4.02 -11.45
CA VAL A 93 -8.48 -3.84 -10.03
C VAL A 93 -8.67 -2.35 -9.71
N ARG A 94 -9.76 -2.02 -9.00
CA ARG A 94 -10.02 -0.70 -8.43
C ARG A 94 -9.71 -0.63 -6.94
N GLN A 95 -9.84 -1.73 -6.21
CA GLN A 95 -9.33 -1.82 -4.85
C GLN A 95 -8.60 -3.13 -4.63
N LEU A 96 -7.42 -3.07 -4.05
CA LEU A 96 -6.65 -4.22 -3.60
C LEU A 96 -6.57 -4.16 -2.09
N LYS A 97 -6.89 -5.25 -1.41
CA LYS A 97 -6.72 -5.39 0.03
C LYS A 97 -5.84 -6.60 0.30
N ILE A 98 -4.86 -6.42 1.17
CA ILE A 98 -3.98 -7.49 1.63
C ILE A 98 -4.25 -7.64 3.11
N ASP A 99 -4.55 -8.86 3.53
CA ASP A 99 -4.76 -9.19 4.92
C ASP A 99 -3.69 -10.17 5.40
N GLN A 100 -3.27 -9.97 6.63
CA GLN A 100 -2.38 -10.83 7.35
C GLN A 100 -3.20 -11.58 8.40
N VAL A 101 -3.45 -12.87 8.17
CA VAL A 101 -4.16 -13.75 9.09
C VAL A 101 -3.20 -14.86 9.52
N ALA A 102 -2.85 -14.91 10.80
CA ALA A 102 -1.99 -15.94 11.39
C ALA A 102 -0.68 -16.19 10.60
N GLY A 103 -0.02 -15.12 10.12
CA GLY A 103 1.23 -15.20 9.35
C GLY A 103 1.08 -15.64 7.89
N THR A 104 -0.15 -15.84 7.41
CA THR A 104 -0.46 -16.07 6.00
C THR A 104 -1.10 -14.83 5.39
N HIS A 105 -0.67 -14.51 4.18
CA HIS A 105 -1.19 -13.36 3.43
C HIS A 105 -2.30 -13.83 2.48
N SER A 106 -3.43 -13.13 2.49
CA SER A 106 -4.47 -13.28 1.48
C SER A 106 -4.63 -11.98 0.72
N VAL A 107 -4.72 -12.08 -0.61
CA VAL A 107 -4.98 -10.92 -1.47
C VAL A 107 -6.45 -10.92 -1.86
N ARG A 108 -7.13 -9.82 -1.58
CA ARG A 108 -8.53 -9.57 -1.93
C ARG A 108 -8.59 -8.40 -2.89
N PHE A 109 -9.49 -8.43 -3.86
CA PHE A 109 -9.65 -7.31 -4.79
C PHE A 109 -11.11 -7.02 -5.13
N LYS A 110 -11.34 -5.80 -5.62
CA LYS A 110 -12.58 -5.32 -6.21
C LYS A 110 -12.33 -4.70 -7.57
N LEU A 111 -13.29 -4.88 -8.47
CA LEU A 111 -13.27 -4.29 -9.82
C LEU A 111 -13.99 -2.92 -9.87
N SER A 112 -14.73 -2.56 -8.83
CA SER A 112 -15.32 -1.23 -8.62
C SER A 112 -15.39 -0.91 -7.13
N HIS A 113 -15.31 0.37 -6.77
CA HIS A 113 -15.51 0.85 -5.40
C HIS A 113 -16.93 0.62 -4.89
N GLN A 114 -17.92 0.56 -5.79
CA GLN A 114 -19.33 0.38 -5.43
C GLN A 114 -19.66 -1.08 -5.10
N THR A 115 -18.85 -2.03 -5.58
CA THR A 115 -19.08 -3.45 -5.32
C THR A 115 -18.86 -3.74 -3.83
N PRO A 116 -19.83 -4.30 -3.10
CA PRO A 116 -19.66 -4.62 -1.69
C PRO A 116 -18.73 -5.82 -1.48
N GLU A 117 -18.81 -6.80 -2.36
CA GLU A 117 -18.10 -8.08 -2.27
C GLU A 117 -16.62 -7.99 -2.66
N TRP A 118 -15.79 -8.79 -1.99
CA TRP A 118 -14.37 -8.91 -2.27
C TRP A 118 -14.06 -10.27 -2.89
N THR A 119 -13.37 -10.29 -4.03
CA THR A 119 -12.85 -11.53 -4.60
C THR A 119 -11.54 -11.88 -3.91
N THR A 120 -11.44 -13.09 -3.35
CA THR A 120 -10.24 -13.55 -2.64
C THR A 120 -9.39 -14.44 -3.54
N VAL A 121 -8.09 -14.17 -3.58
CA VAL A 121 -7.09 -14.94 -4.32
C VAL A 121 -5.99 -15.41 -3.37
N SER A 122 -5.73 -16.72 -3.40
CA SER A 122 -4.53 -17.29 -2.76
C SER A 122 -3.33 -17.09 -3.69
N THR A 123 -2.32 -16.39 -3.20
CA THR A 123 -1.09 -16.05 -3.94
C THR A 123 0.06 -17.03 -3.72
N ARG A 124 -0.07 -18.02 -2.81
CA ARG A 124 0.98 -19.04 -2.62
C ARG A 124 0.99 -20.04 -3.77
N THR A 125 2.15 -20.24 -4.36
CA THR A 125 2.40 -21.34 -5.30
C THR A 125 2.40 -22.65 -4.49
N ILE A 126 1.48 -23.56 -4.80
CA ILE A 126 1.49 -24.91 -4.23
C ILE A 126 2.47 -25.72 -5.06
N TYR A 127 3.64 -26.04 -4.51
CA TYR A 127 4.51 -27.06 -5.08
C TYR A 127 3.87 -28.42 -4.81
N ILE A 128 3.32 -29.05 -5.83
CA ILE A 128 2.91 -30.46 -5.78
C ILE A 128 4.19 -31.26 -6.01
N TYR A 129 4.75 -31.83 -4.95
CA TYR A 129 5.77 -32.87 -5.09
C TYR A 129 5.05 -34.14 -5.54
N ALA A 130 5.32 -34.55 -6.78
CA ALA A 130 4.93 -35.86 -7.32
C ALA A 130 5.98 -36.91 -6.95
#